data_AF-A0A7G2IQD5-F1
#
_entry.id   AF-A0A7G2IQD5-F1
#
_cell.length_a   1.000
_cell.length_b   1.000
_cell.length_c   1.000
_cell.angle_alpha   90.00
_cell.angle_beta   90.00
_cell.angle_gamma   90.00
#
_symmetry.space_group_name_H-M   'P 1'
#
loop_
_entity.id
_entity.type
_entity.pdbx_description
1 polymer ?
#
loop_
_entity_poly.entity_id
_entity_poly.type
_entity_poly.pdbx_seq_one_letter_code
_entity_poly.pdbx_strand_id
1 'polypeptide(L)'
;MSFDIAKYPTLALVDSTQELRLLPKESLPKLCDELRRYLLDSVSRSSGHFASGLGTVELTVALHYVYNTPFDQLIWDVGHQAYPHKILTGRRDKIGTIRQKGGLHPFPWRGESEYDVLSVGHSSTSISAGIGIAVAAEKEGKERRTVCVIGDGAITAGMAFEAMNHAGDIKPDMLVILNDNEMSISENVGALNNHLAQLLSGKLYSSLREGGKKVFSGVPPIKELLKRTEEHIKGMVVPGTLFEELGFNYIGPVDGHDVLGLITTLKNMRDLKRPAVPAHHDQKKVVVTSRQKKIQSPSTRYQNSIHPADACRKAAAACRAIQKSSVTGCAKPQRKTIS
;
A
#
# COMPACT_ATOMS: atom_id res chain seq x y z
N MET A 1 -0.50 -26.78 11.30
CA MET A 1 -0.05 -26.35 12.64
C MET A 1 -1.29 -25.88 13.35
N SER A 2 -1.58 -26.37 14.57
CA SER A 2 -2.72 -25.87 15.34
C SER A 2 -2.37 -24.50 15.92
N PHE A 3 -3.36 -23.60 15.95
CA PHE A 3 -3.24 -22.30 16.59
C PHE A 3 -3.09 -22.47 18.11
N ASP A 4 -2.13 -21.77 18.72
CA ASP A 4 -1.84 -21.85 20.15
C ASP A 4 -2.46 -20.66 20.89
N ILE A 5 -3.64 -20.90 21.48
CA ILE A 5 -4.41 -19.87 22.20
C ILE A 5 -3.63 -19.33 23.39
N ALA A 6 -2.82 -20.16 24.07
CA ALA A 6 -2.04 -19.71 25.21
C ALA A 6 -0.94 -18.71 24.79
N LYS A 7 -0.39 -18.89 23.59
CA LYS A 7 0.63 -18.00 23.01
C LYS A 7 0.06 -16.73 22.38
N TYR A 8 -1.16 -16.78 21.84
CA TYR A 8 -1.82 -15.65 21.16
C TYR A 8 -3.25 -15.41 21.69
N PRO A 9 -3.41 -15.09 23.00
CA PRO A 9 -4.73 -15.02 23.62
C PRO A 9 -5.62 -13.88 23.10
N THR A 10 -5.02 -12.77 22.64
CA THR A 10 -5.76 -11.63 22.07
C THR A 10 -6.16 -11.91 20.63
N LEU A 11 -5.26 -12.48 19.82
CA LEU A 11 -5.57 -12.91 18.45
C LEU A 11 -6.61 -14.03 18.41
N ALA A 12 -6.66 -14.86 19.45
CA ALA A 12 -7.67 -15.91 19.60
C ALA A 12 -9.11 -15.36 19.69
N LEU A 13 -9.28 -14.10 20.09
CA LEU A 13 -10.58 -13.43 20.16
C LEU A 13 -11.06 -12.91 18.80
N VAL A 14 -10.25 -13.04 17.75
CA VAL A 14 -10.52 -12.44 16.44
C VAL A 14 -10.52 -13.54 15.37
N ASP A 15 -11.67 -14.19 15.21
CA ASP A 15 -11.92 -15.14 14.11
C ASP A 15 -12.53 -14.44 12.90
N SER A 16 -13.11 -13.27 13.12
CA SER A 16 -13.80 -12.45 12.13
C SER A 16 -13.49 -10.95 12.27
N THR A 17 -13.75 -10.19 11.21
CA THR A 17 -13.59 -8.73 11.26
C THR A 17 -14.64 -8.05 12.15
N GLN A 18 -15.77 -8.71 12.40
CA GLN A 18 -16.81 -8.28 13.33
C GLN A 18 -16.27 -8.33 14.76
N GLU A 19 -15.67 -9.43 15.18
CA GLU A 19 -15.05 -9.56 16.51
C GLU A 19 -13.88 -8.61 16.69
N LEU A 20 -13.07 -8.40 15.63
CA LEU A 20 -12.03 -7.38 15.63
C LEU A 20 -12.59 -6.01 16.03
N ARG A 21 -13.74 -5.61 15.45
CA ARG A 21 -14.39 -4.33 15.72
C ARG A 21 -14.99 -4.22 17.13
N LEU A 22 -15.25 -5.35 17.79
CA LEU A 22 -15.73 -5.40 19.17
C LEU A 22 -14.60 -5.27 20.20
N LEU A 23 -13.34 -5.48 19.80
CA LEU A 23 -12.22 -5.32 20.70
C LEU A 23 -12.07 -3.86 21.19
N PRO A 24 -11.75 -3.66 22.49
CA PRO A 24 -11.36 -2.35 23.00
C PRO A 24 -10.15 -1.82 22.24
N LYS A 25 -10.13 -0.52 21.94
CA LYS A 25 -9.04 0.10 21.16
C LYS A 25 -7.68 -0.11 21.82
N GLU A 26 -7.65 -0.13 23.14
CA GLU A 26 -6.47 -0.28 23.98
C GLU A 26 -5.84 -1.68 23.84
N SER A 27 -6.61 -2.68 23.40
CA SER A 27 -6.12 -4.03 23.14
C SER A 27 -5.47 -4.20 21.77
N LEU A 28 -5.69 -3.26 20.84
CA LEU A 28 -5.23 -3.38 19.45
C LEU A 28 -3.70 -3.39 19.29
N PRO A 29 -2.90 -2.62 20.04
CA PRO A 29 -1.44 -2.77 20.01
C PRO A 29 -1.00 -4.20 20.36
N LYS A 30 -1.61 -4.80 21.40
CA LYS A 30 -1.32 -6.18 21.80
C LYS A 30 -1.75 -7.19 20.72
N LEU A 31 -2.90 -6.98 20.09
CA LEU A 31 -3.33 -7.78 18.94
C LEU A 31 -2.29 -7.70 17.80
N CYS A 32 -1.78 -6.52 17.47
CA CYS A 32 -0.77 -6.34 16.43
C CYS A 32 0.52 -7.11 16.76
N ASP A 33 0.97 -7.05 18.00
CA ASP A 33 2.14 -7.81 18.47
C ASP A 33 1.95 -9.33 18.35
N GLU A 34 0.80 -9.84 18.78
CA GLU A 34 0.48 -11.27 18.68
C GLU A 34 0.32 -11.72 17.23
N LEU A 35 -0.33 -10.92 16.38
CA LEU A 35 -0.47 -11.18 14.94
C LEU A 35 0.88 -11.22 14.23
N ARG A 36 1.77 -10.27 14.54
CA ARG A 36 3.14 -10.24 14.04
C ARG A 36 3.93 -11.48 14.44
N ARG A 37 3.86 -11.89 15.71
CA ARG A 37 4.51 -13.11 16.20
C ARG A 37 3.93 -14.35 15.52
N TYR A 38 2.60 -14.45 15.42
CA TYR A 38 1.95 -15.58 14.78
C TYR A 38 2.33 -15.70 13.30
N LEU A 39 2.45 -14.58 12.57
CA LEU A 39 2.98 -14.54 11.21
C LEU A 39 4.40 -15.10 11.13
N LEU A 40 5.31 -14.65 12.01
CA LEU A 40 6.68 -15.17 12.11
C LEU A 40 6.70 -16.68 12.37
N ASP A 41 5.92 -17.15 13.33
CA ASP A 41 5.87 -18.57 13.70
C ASP A 41 5.27 -19.45 12.60
N SER A 42 4.23 -18.96 11.91
CA SER A 42 3.51 -19.75 10.90
C SER A 42 4.24 -19.83 9.56
N VAL A 43 4.91 -18.75 9.16
CA VAL A 43 5.44 -18.59 7.80
C VAL A 43 6.95 -18.83 7.72
N SER A 44 7.68 -18.81 8.85
CA SER A 44 9.12 -19.17 8.91
C SER A 44 9.45 -20.56 8.35
N ARG A 45 8.45 -21.43 8.19
CA ARG A 45 8.58 -22.78 7.60
C ARG A 45 8.32 -22.83 6.08
N SER A 46 7.92 -21.72 5.46
CA SER A 46 7.57 -21.64 4.03
C SER A 46 8.44 -20.59 3.31
N SER A 47 8.82 -20.85 2.06
CA SER A 47 9.59 -19.89 1.25
C SER A 47 8.68 -18.80 0.65
N GLY A 48 9.11 -17.54 0.63
CA GLY A 48 8.37 -16.46 -0.05
C GLY A 48 8.59 -15.04 0.50
N HIS A 49 7.78 -14.09 -0.01
CA HIS A 49 7.81 -12.64 0.30
C HIS A 49 7.31 -12.29 1.71
N PHE A 50 7.95 -12.88 2.72
CA PHE A 50 7.54 -12.84 4.12
C PHE A 50 7.64 -11.45 4.78
N ALA A 51 8.68 -10.68 4.43
CA ALA A 51 8.93 -9.37 5.03
C ALA A 51 7.82 -8.35 4.78
N SER A 52 7.11 -8.46 3.65
CA SER A 52 6.09 -7.49 3.23
C SER A 52 4.84 -7.49 4.11
N GLY A 53 4.38 -8.66 4.55
CA GLY A 53 3.22 -8.78 5.43
C GLY A 53 3.50 -8.35 6.88
N LEU A 54 4.77 -8.33 7.32
CA LEU A 54 5.13 -7.86 8.66
C LEU A 54 5.04 -6.33 8.78
N GLY A 55 5.27 -5.62 7.67
CA GLY A 55 5.13 -4.17 7.61
C GLY A 55 3.68 -3.73 7.76
N THR A 56 2.74 -4.48 7.20
CA THR A 56 1.34 -4.03 7.09
C THR A 56 0.44 -4.50 8.24
N VAL A 57 0.99 -5.01 9.34
CA VAL A 57 0.19 -5.56 10.46
C VAL A 57 -0.76 -4.52 11.04
N GLU A 58 -0.24 -3.38 11.52
CA GLU A 58 -1.06 -2.33 12.12
C GLU A 58 -2.02 -1.71 11.10
N LEU A 59 -1.54 -1.47 9.87
CA LEU A 59 -2.38 -0.97 8.78
C LEU A 59 -3.57 -1.90 8.51
N THR A 60 -3.34 -3.20 8.46
CA THR A 60 -4.39 -4.19 8.20
C THR A 60 -5.40 -4.27 9.34
N VAL A 61 -4.92 -4.26 10.59
CA VAL A 61 -5.78 -4.19 11.78
C VAL A 61 -6.64 -2.94 11.74
N ALA A 62 -6.03 -1.76 11.51
CA ALA A 62 -6.74 -0.49 11.43
C ALA A 62 -7.79 -0.48 10.31
N LEU A 63 -7.46 -1.04 9.13
CA LEU A 63 -8.39 -1.13 8.01
C LEU A 63 -9.63 -1.97 8.34
N HIS A 64 -9.46 -3.18 8.86
CA HIS A 64 -10.60 -4.03 9.21
C HIS A 64 -11.36 -3.56 10.46
N TYR A 65 -10.70 -2.80 11.33
CA TYR A 65 -11.34 -2.15 12.48
C TYR A 65 -12.20 -0.96 12.05
N VAL A 66 -11.75 -0.17 11.06
CA VAL A 66 -12.46 1.03 10.60
C VAL A 66 -13.49 0.72 9.54
N TYR A 67 -13.20 -0.16 8.57
CA TYR A 67 -14.07 -0.48 7.44
C TYR A 67 -14.89 -1.76 7.69
N ASN A 68 -16.14 -1.76 7.24
CA ASN A 68 -17.05 -2.89 7.38
C ASN A 68 -16.84 -3.90 6.25
N THR A 69 -15.67 -4.52 6.19
CA THR A 69 -15.39 -5.60 5.22
C THR A 69 -16.21 -6.85 5.56
N PRO A 70 -16.72 -7.62 4.58
CA PRO A 70 -16.49 -7.50 3.14
C PRO A 70 -17.49 -6.59 2.40
N PHE A 71 -18.41 -5.94 3.12
CA PHE A 71 -19.32 -4.97 2.51
C PHE A 71 -18.52 -3.81 1.90
N ASP A 72 -17.71 -3.12 2.72
CA ASP A 72 -16.68 -2.21 2.23
C ASP A 72 -15.59 -3.03 1.53
N GLN A 73 -15.14 -2.56 0.35
CA GLN A 73 -14.21 -3.29 -0.50
C GLN A 73 -12.78 -2.82 -0.29
N LEU A 74 -11.95 -3.73 0.22
CA LEU A 74 -10.51 -3.54 0.41
C LEU A 74 -9.73 -4.28 -0.68
N ILE A 75 -8.92 -3.56 -1.43
CA ILE A 75 -8.17 -4.06 -2.58
C ILE A 75 -6.68 -3.95 -2.27
N TRP A 76 -5.97 -5.08 -2.32
CA TRP A 76 -4.52 -5.13 -2.13
C TRP A 76 -3.80 -5.21 -3.47
N ASP A 77 -2.92 -4.26 -3.78
CA ASP A 77 -2.07 -4.31 -4.98
C ASP A 77 -0.95 -5.35 -4.83
N VAL A 78 -0.69 -6.15 -5.87
CA VAL A 78 0.17 -7.36 -5.87
C VAL A 78 -0.28 -8.45 -4.89
N GLY A 79 -0.59 -8.10 -3.63
CA GLY A 79 -1.16 -8.98 -2.62
C GLY A 79 -0.18 -9.68 -1.69
N HIS A 80 1.13 -9.51 -1.89
CA HIS A 80 2.17 -10.15 -1.08
C HIS A 80 2.15 -9.70 0.39
N GLN A 81 1.72 -8.46 0.63
CA GLN A 81 1.58 -7.84 1.94
C GLN A 81 0.24 -8.17 2.66
N ALA A 82 -0.62 -9.00 2.07
CA ALA A 82 -1.99 -9.25 2.56
C ALA A 82 -2.11 -10.48 3.49
N TYR A 83 -1.01 -10.97 4.07
CA TYR A 83 -1.07 -12.12 4.99
C TYR A 83 -1.80 -11.81 6.30
N PRO A 84 -1.57 -10.65 6.97
CA PRO A 84 -2.40 -10.24 8.10
C PRO A 84 -3.89 -10.20 7.73
N HIS A 85 -4.20 -9.76 6.50
CA HIS A 85 -5.57 -9.70 5.99
C HIS A 85 -6.19 -11.09 5.92
N LYS A 86 -5.49 -12.07 5.34
CA LYS A 86 -5.97 -13.47 5.32
C LYS A 86 -6.22 -14.01 6.72
N ILE A 87 -5.30 -13.76 7.66
CA ILE A 87 -5.45 -14.21 9.06
C ILE A 87 -6.72 -13.63 9.70
N LEU A 88 -6.93 -12.31 9.60
CA LEU A 88 -8.06 -11.61 10.24
C LEU A 88 -9.42 -11.82 9.53
N THR A 89 -9.44 -12.58 8.44
CA THR A 89 -10.64 -12.85 7.62
C THR A 89 -10.93 -14.35 7.55
N GLY A 90 -10.84 -15.03 8.70
CA GLY A 90 -11.26 -16.43 8.87
C GLY A 90 -10.28 -17.48 8.33
N ARG A 91 -9.05 -17.09 7.93
CA ARG A 91 -8.05 -18.04 7.37
C ARG A 91 -6.83 -18.23 8.28
N ARG A 92 -6.90 -17.81 9.54
CA ARG A 92 -5.83 -17.95 10.54
C ARG A 92 -5.25 -19.37 10.58
N ASP A 93 -6.08 -20.38 10.85
CA ASP A 93 -5.61 -21.75 11.06
C ASP A 93 -5.04 -22.41 9.80
N LYS A 94 -5.38 -21.87 8.62
CA LYS A 94 -4.88 -22.34 7.31
C LYS A 94 -3.62 -21.59 6.86
N ILE A 95 -3.18 -20.53 7.55
CA ILE A 95 -2.08 -19.68 7.07
C ILE A 95 -0.78 -20.46 6.87
N GLY A 96 -0.51 -21.47 7.70
CA GLY A 96 0.65 -22.34 7.56
C GLY A 96 0.66 -23.24 6.31
N THR A 97 -0.44 -23.28 5.55
CA THR A 97 -0.56 -24.03 4.28
C THR A 97 -0.29 -23.16 3.05
N ILE A 98 -0.03 -21.87 3.23
CA ILE A 98 0.16 -20.94 2.11
C ILE A 98 1.30 -21.42 1.19
N ARG A 99 1.11 -21.27 -0.13
CA ARG A 99 2.05 -21.75 -1.18
C ARG A 99 2.21 -23.27 -1.28
N GLN A 100 1.44 -24.06 -0.53
CA GLN A 100 1.42 -25.51 -0.66
C GLN A 100 0.30 -25.92 -1.62
N LYS A 101 0.50 -27.03 -2.33
CA LYS A 101 -0.54 -27.60 -3.20
C LYS A 101 -1.79 -27.90 -2.37
N GLY A 102 -2.93 -27.36 -2.75
CA GLY A 102 -4.19 -27.50 -2.01
C GLY A 102 -4.31 -26.65 -0.75
N GLY A 103 -3.31 -25.81 -0.45
CA GLY A 103 -3.35 -24.82 0.63
C GLY A 103 -3.79 -23.43 0.16
N LEU A 104 -3.59 -22.42 1.01
CA LEU A 104 -3.94 -21.04 0.68
C LEU A 104 -3.10 -20.49 -0.48
N HIS A 105 -3.75 -19.67 -1.30
CA HIS A 105 -3.13 -18.92 -2.37
C HIS A 105 -2.17 -17.85 -1.80
N PRO A 106 -0.98 -17.64 -2.39
CA PRO A 106 0.00 -16.66 -1.92
C PRO A 106 -0.46 -15.21 -2.00
N PHE A 107 -1.54 -14.94 -2.72
CA PHE A 107 -2.10 -13.61 -2.95
C PHE A 107 -3.61 -13.66 -2.72
N PRO A 108 -4.29 -12.54 -2.45
CA PRO A 108 -5.73 -12.47 -2.51
C PRO A 108 -6.26 -13.07 -3.82
N TRP A 109 -7.23 -13.96 -3.67
CA TRP A 109 -7.85 -14.69 -4.77
C TRP A 109 -9.35 -14.78 -4.52
N ARG A 110 -10.16 -14.30 -5.47
CA ARG A 110 -11.62 -14.22 -5.33
C ARG A 110 -12.28 -15.56 -5.00
N GLY A 111 -11.74 -16.65 -5.54
CA GLY A 111 -12.24 -18.01 -5.26
C GLY A 111 -11.91 -18.52 -3.86
N GLU A 112 -11.03 -17.84 -3.12
CA GLU A 112 -10.63 -18.23 -1.76
C GLU A 112 -11.51 -17.61 -0.67
N SER A 113 -11.93 -16.36 -0.86
CA SER A 113 -12.60 -15.58 0.18
C SER A 113 -13.39 -14.41 -0.40
N GLU A 114 -14.54 -14.12 0.19
CA GLU A 114 -15.35 -12.92 -0.10
C GLU A 114 -14.62 -11.60 0.22
N TYR A 115 -13.60 -11.66 1.09
CA TYR A 115 -12.76 -10.51 1.45
C TYR A 115 -11.71 -10.19 0.37
N ASP A 116 -11.44 -11.13 -0.55
CA ASP A 116 -10.44 -10.99 -1.60
C ASP A 116 -11.09 -10.39 -2.86
N VAL A 117 -11.30 -9.06 -2.85
CA VAL A 117 -12.06 -8.33 -3.88
C VAL A 117 -11.48 -8.47 -5.29
N LEU A 118 -10.17 -8.64 -5.44
CA LEU A 118 -9.49 -8.91 -6.71
C LEU A 118 -8.55 -10.09 -6.57
N SER A 119 -8.46 -10.89 -7.63
CA SER A 119 -7.38 -11.85 -7.80
C SER A 119 -6.15 -11.10 -8.29
N VAL A 120 -5.11 -11.06 -7.47
CA VAL A 120 -3.93 -10.21 -7.73
C VAL A 120 -2.64 -11.03 -7.84
N GLY A 121 -1.61 -10.37 -8.38
CA GLY A 121 -0.27 -10.93 -8.56
C GLY A 121 0.59 -9.99 -9.40
N HIS A 122 0.00 -9.37 -10.43
CA HIS A 122 0.59 -8.23 -11.13
C HIS A 122 0.43 -6.94 -10.30
N SER A 123 1.39 -6.03 -10.43
CA SER A 123 1.38 -4.74 -9.75
C SER A 123 0.53 -3.70 -10.47
N SER A 124 0.19 -2.64 -9.74
CA SER A 124 -0.34 -1.37 -10.26
C SER A 124 -1.77 -1.46 -10.81
N THR A 125 -2.49 -2.53 -10.47
CA THR A 125 -3.85 -2.82 -10.95
C THR A 125 -4.94 -2.36 -9.98
N SER A 126 -4.60 -2.12 -8.71
CA SER A 126 -5.57 -1.86 -7.64
C SER A 126 -6.38 -0.58 -7.82
N ILE A 127 -5.75 0.52 -8.23
CA ILE A 127 -6.42 1.83 -8.38
C ILE A 127 -7.43 1.76 -9.53
N SER A 128 -7.02 1.27 -10.71
CA SER A 128 -7.91 1.15 -11.88
C SER A 128 -9.15 0.29 -11.57
N ALA A 129 -8.95 -0.88 -10.95
CA ALA A 129 -10.05 -1.74 -10.55
C ALA A 129 -10.91 -1.11 -9.43
N GLY A 130 -10.29 -0.41 -8.48
CA GLY A 130 -10.98 0.32 -7.43
C GLY A 130 -11.88 1.42 -7.95
N ILE A 131 -11.48 2.14 -9.00
CA ILE A 131 -12.33 3.14 -9.67
C ILE A 131 -13.62 2.48 -10.16
N GLY A 132 -13.51 1.33 -10.86
CA GLY A 132 -14.70 0.60 -11.35
C GLY A 132 -15.62 0.16 -10.22
N ILE A 133 -15.05 -0.30 -9.10
CA ILE A 133 -15.79 -0.69 -7.90
C ILE A 133 -16.50 0.50 -7.25
N ALA A 134 -15.81 1.64 -7.13
CA ALA A 134 -16.39 2.85 -6.56
C ALA A 134 -17.53 3.41 -7.42
N VAL A 135 -17.37 3.41 -8.75
CA VAL A 135 -18.44 3.79 -9.69
C VAL A 135 -19.64 2.84 -9.60
N ALA A 136 -19.40 1.53 -9.47
CA ALA A 136 -20.48 0.57 -9.26
C ALA A 136 -21.21 0.80 -7.93
N ALA A 137 -20.48 1.05 -6.84
CA ALA A 137 -21.06 1.36 -5.53
C ALA A 137 -21.95 2.61 -5.55
N GLU A 138 -21.53 3.66 -6.27
CA GLU A 138 -22.32 4.87 -6.46
C GLU A 138 -23.61 4.58 -7.24
N LYS A 139 -23.52 3.83 -8.35
CA LYS A 139 -24.69 3.44 -9.16
C LYS A 139 -25.66 2.52 -8.42
N GLU A 140 -25.16 1.70 -7.50
CA GLU A 140 -26.01 0.88 -6.62
C GLU A 140 -26.66 1.68 -5.49
N GLY A 141 -26.21 2.91 -5.22
CA GLY A 141 -26.71 3.74 -4.12
C GLY A 141 -26.41 3.18 -2.73
N LYS A 142 -25.39 2.33 -2.59
CA LYS A 142 -25.14 1.55 -1.36
C LYS A 142 -24.12 2.14 -0.38
N GLU A 143 -23.68 3.39 -0.55
CA GLU A 143 -22.68 4.07 0.32
C GLU A 143 -21.44 3.22 0.69
N ARG A 144 -21.09 2.24 -0.15
CA ARG A 144 -20.02 1.28 0.07
C ARG A 144 -18.68 1.97 -0.13
N ARG A 145 -17.74 1.75 0.80
CA ARG A 145 -16.39 2.34 0.68
C ARG A 145 -15.47 1.45 -0.14
N THR A 146 -14.63 2.10 -0.94
CA THR A 146 -13.59 1.44 -1.73
C THR A 146 -12.23 1.92 -1.27
N VAL A 147 -11.38 0.98 -0.86
CA VAL A 147 -10.02 1.26 -0.35
C VAL A 147 -9.01 0.45 -1.14
N CYS A 148 -8.04 1.14 -1.77
CA CYS A 148 -6.94 0.50 -2.51
C CYS A 148 -5.64 0.67 -1.74
N VAL A 149 -4.97 -0.43 -1.39
CA VAL A 149 -3.64 -0.41 -0.76
C VAL A 149 -2.59 -0.74 -1.81
N ILE A 150 -1.73 0.23 -2.12
CA ILE A 150 -0.69 0.12 -3.14
C ILE A 150 0.69 0.42 -2.53
N GLY A 151 1.72 -0.31 -2.96
CA GLY A 151 3.10 -0.03 -2.55
C GLY A 151 3.72 1.14 -3.33
N ASP A 152 4.71 1.79 -2.73
CA ASP A 152 5.56 2.82 -3.36
C ASP A 152 6.22 2.36 -4.68
N GLY A 153 6.67 1.11 -4.77
CA GLY A 153 7.18 0.57 -6.03
C GLY A 153 6.10 0.47 -7.11
N ALA A 154 4.90 0.03 -6.73
CA ALA A 154 3.79 -0.22 -7.65
C ALA A 154 3.13 1.06 -8.16
N ILE A 155 3.12 2.15 -7.37
CA ILE A 155 2.50 3.41 -7.80
C ILE A 155 3.27 4.11 -8.92
N THR A 156 4.53 3.73 -9.15
CA THR A 156 5.37 4.29 -10.22
C THR A 156 5.02 3.80 -11.62
N ALA A 157 4.25 2.73 -11.76
CA ALA A 157 3.93 2.18 -13.07
C ALA A 157 2.88 3.01 -13.81
N GLY A 158 2.97 3.03 -15.15
CA GLY A 158 2.06 3.81 -15.99
C GLY A 158 0.58 3.48 -15.78
N MET A 159 0.21 2.23 -15.44
CA MET A 159 -1.17 1.85 -15.15
C MET A 159 -1.71 2.53 -13.89
N ALA A 160 -0.89 2.67 -12.84
CA ALA A 160 -1.30 3.39 -11.64
C ALA A 160 -1.45 4.90 -11.92
N PHE A 161 -0.54 5.47 -12.73
CA PHE A 161 -0.60 6.87 -13.12
C PHE A 161 -1.83 7.20 -13.99
N GLU A 162 -2.10 6.38 -15.00
CA GLU A 162 -3.30 6.50 -15.85
C GLU A 162 -4.57 6.41 -15.01
N ALA A 163 -4.65 5.43 -14.11
CA ALA A 163 -5.80 5.27 -13.22
C ALA A 163 -5.97 6.48 -12.29
N MET A 164 -4.90 7.01 -11.70
CA MET A 164 -4.98 8.22 -10.88
C MET A 164 -5.45 9.42 -11.70
N ASN A 165 -4.93 9.61 -12.91
CA ASN A 165 -5.38 10.69 -13.80
C ASN A 165 -6.88 10.56 -14.14
N HIS A 166 -7.35 9.35 -14.43
CA HIS A 166 -8.76 9.06 -14.70
C HIS A 166 -9.65 9.28 -13.46
N ALA A 167 -9.19 8.85 -12.27
CA ALA A 167 -9.88 9.16 -11.02
C ALA A 167 -9.93 10.68 -10.76
N GLY A 168 -8.89 11.41 -11.15
CA GLY A 168 -8.83 12.88 -11.21
C GLY A 168 -10.07 13.48 -11.88
N ASP A 169 -10.37 13.00 -13.07
CA ASP A 169 -11.47 13.45 -13.92
C ASP A 169 -12.86 13.06 -13.39
N ILE A 170 -13.10 11.76 -13.16
CA ILE A 170 -14.46 11.26 -12.86
C ILE A 170 -14.82 11.31 -11.36
N LYS A 171 -13.85 11.62 -10.51
CA LYS A 171 -14.01 11.90 -9.07
C LYS A 171 -14.78 10.84 -8.26
N PRO A 172 -14.41 9.54 -8.33
CA PRO A 172 -15.04 8.50 -7.52
C PRO A 172 -14.81 8.71 -6.00
N ASP A 173 -15.73 8.19 -5.17
CA ASP A 173 -15.52 8.09 -3.72
C ASP A 173 -14.61 6.88 -3.41
N MET A 174 -13.31 7.13 -3.23
CA MET A 174 -12.32 6.08 -2.97
C MET A 174 -11.13 6.58 -2.14
N LEU A 175 -10.61 5.69 -1.30
CA LEU A 175 -9.37 5.91 -0.56
C LEU A 175 -8.23 5.12 -1.22
N VAL A 176 -7.12 5.78 -1.50
CA VAL A 176 -5.86 5.14 -1.88
C VAL A 176 -4.90 5.24 -0.70
N ILE A 177 -4.35 4.12 -0.27
CA ILE A 177 -3.32 4.05 0.75
C ILE A 177 -2.02 3.69 0.08
N LEU A 178 -1.09 4.64 0.09
CA LEU A 178 0.28 4.44 -0.31
C LEU A 178 1.06 3.84 0.86
N ASN A 179 1.30 2.54 0.79
CA ASN A 179 2.14 1.82 1.75
C ASN A 179 3.61 1.99 1.35
N ASP A 180 4.26 3.00 1.89
CA ASP A 180 5.64 3.35 1.59
C ASP A 180 6.59 2.70 2.60
N ASN A 181 7.46 1.82 2.11
CA ASN A 181 8.51 1.16 2.89
C ASN A 181 9.91 1.46 2.32
N GLU A 182 10.02 2.43 1.40
CA GLU A 182 11.20 2.78 0.61
C GLU A 182 11.79 1.59 -0.19
N MET A 183 11.00 0.54 -0.46
CA MET A 183 11.49 -0.76 -0.95
C MET A 183 10.55 -1.41 -1.99
N SER A 184 11.11 -1.81 -3.13
CA SER A 184 10.52 -2.84 -4.00
C SER A 184 11.21 -4.19 -3.73
N ILE A 185 11.35 -5.07 -4.72
CA ILE A 185 12.22 -6.26 -4.62
C ILE A 185 13.69 -5.84 -4.39
N SER A 186 14.07 -4.68 -4.93
CA SER A 186 15.29 -3.91 -4.64
C SER A 186 14.92 -2.51 -4.17
N GLU A 187 15.89 -1.65 -3.82
CA GLU A 187 15.62 -0.23 -3.57
C GLU A 187 14.83 0.38 -4.74
N ASN A 188 13.91 1.27 -4.38
CA ASN A 188 13.03 1.91 -5.34
C ASN A 188 13.79 2.90 -6.23
N VAL A 189 13.53 2.86 -7.53
CA VAL A 189 14.14 3.75 -8.54
C VAL A 189 13.09 4.65 -9.18
N GLY A 190 13.47 5.84 -9.63
CA GLY A 190 12.58 6.75 -10.37
C GLY A 190 12.34 8.11 -9.69
N ALA A 191 12.03 9.12 -10.49
CA ALA A 191 11.86 10.50 -10.03
C ALA A 191 10.71 10.67 -9.01
N LEU A 192 9.64 9.89 -9.16
CA LEU A 192 8.52 9.89 -8.22
C LEU A 192 8.92 9.37 -6.84
N ASN A 193 9.73 8.31 -6.79
CA ASN A 193 10.27 7.77 -5.53
C ASN A 193 11.22 8.77 -4.86
N ASN A 194 12.02 9.51 -5.62
CA ASN A 194 12.85 10.59 -5.07
C ASN A 194 12.00 11.72 -4.48
N HIS A 195 10.86 12.03 -5.11
CA HIS A 195 9.97 13.08 -4.62
C HIS A 195 9.19 12.62 -3.37
N LEU A 196 8.70 11.38 -3.34
CA LEU A 196 8.13 10.74 -2.14
C LEU A 196 9.18 10.68 -1.02
N ALA A 197 10.40 10.21 -1.30
CA ALA A 197 11.49 10.19 -0.34
C ALA A 197 11.82 11.59 0.19
N GLN A 198 11.78 12.64 -0.64
CA GLN A 198 11.96 14.03 -0.20
C GLN A 198 10.85 14.48 0.74
N LEU A 199 9.57 14.22 0.40
CA LEU A 199 8.42 14.50 1.26
C LEU A 199 8.49 13.74 2.59
N LEU A 200 8.92 12.48 2.56
CA LEU A 200 9.08 11.61 3.73
C LEU A 200 10.32 11.89 4.56
N SER A 201 11.35 12.51 3.96
CA SER A 201 12.63 12.74 4.63
C SER A 201 12.56 13.79 5.72
N GLY A 202 11.60 14.75 5.67
CA GLY A 202 11.16 15.66 6.75
C GLY A 202 12.23 16.44 7.54
N LYS A 203 13.53 16.23 7.30
CA LYS A 203 14.65 16.69 8.11
C LYS A 203 15.25 18.00 7.62
N LEU A 204 14.62 18.68 6.66
CA LEU A 204 15.05 20.01 6.24
C LEU A 204 14.41 21.17 7.04
N TYR A 205 13.49 20.88 7.97
CA TYR A 205 12.93 21.93 8.85
C TYR A 205 13.61 22.01 10.23
N SER A 206 14.27 20.94 10.68
CA SER A 206 14.94 20.90 12.00
C SER A 206 16.34 21.52 11.99
N SER A 207 17.06 21.51 10.87
CA SER A 207 18.42 22.05 10.76
C SER A 207 18.48 23.57 10.62
N LEU A 208 17.38 24.25 10.26
CA LEU A 208 17.30 25.71 10.24
C LEU A 208 16.98 26.33 11.60
N ARG A 209 16.46 25.55 12.57
CA ARG A 209 16.03 26.08 13.87
C ARG A 209 17.16 26.15 14.92
N GLU A 210 18.25 25.41 14.74
CA GLU A 210 19.41 25.47 15.64
C GLU A 210 20.49 26.48 15.20
N GLY A 211 20.52 26.87 13.92
CA GLY A 211 21.48 27.86 13.40
C GLY A 211 21.10 29.34 13.63
N GLY A 212 19.85 29.63 13.98
CA GLY A 212 19.33 31.01 14.03
C GLY A 212 19.38 31.72 15.38
N LYS A 213 19.92 31.10 16.44
CA LYS A 213 19.88 31.67 17.81
C LYS A 213 21.03 32.62 18.17
N LYS A 214 21.86 33.02 17.22
CA LYS A 214 22.86 34.08 17.43
C LYS A 214 22.87 35.01 16.22
N VAL A 215 22.83 36.31 16.49
CA VAL A 215 22.79 37.46 15.57
C VAL A 215 21.36 37.93 15.26
N PHE A 216 20.87 38.88 16.05
CA PHE A 216 20.31 40.17 15.62
C PHE A 216 19.77 40.92 16.86
N SER A 217 20.69 41.40 17.70
CA SER A 217 20.39 42.49 18.64
C SER A 217 20.69 43.81 17.92
N GLY A 218 19.65 44.46 17.36
CA GLY A 218 19.74 45.88 16.99
C GLY A 218 19.34 46.28 15.57
N VAL A 219 18.11 45.99 15.12
CA VAL A 219 17.54 46.66 13.94
C VAL A 219 16.10 47.13 14.25
N PRO A 220 15.74 48.40 13.98
CA PRO A 220 14.41 48.94 14.27
C PRO A 220 13.31 48.33 13.36
N PRO A 221 12.02 48.44 13.73
CA PRO A 221 10.96 47.66 13.09
C PRO A 221 10.61 48.21 11.70
N ILE A 222 10.93 47.43 10.67
CA ILE A 222 10.60 47.73 9.26
C ILE A 222 9.12 47.37 9.00
N LYS A 223 8.20 48.23 9.46
CA LYS A 223 6.74 48.01 9.28
C LYS A 223 6.25 48.24 7.84
N GLU A 224 6.94 49.05 7.04
CA GLU A 224 6.50 49.36 5.66
C GLU A 224 6.87 48.29 4.63
N LEU A 225 7.94 47.53 4.84
CA LEU A 225 8.33 46.44 3.92
C LEU A 225 7.36 45.25 4.01
N LEU A 226 6.77 45.01 5.18
CA LEU A 226 5.77 43.96 5.40
C LEU A 226 4.48 44.19 4.59
N LYS A 227 3.99 45.43 4.50
CA LYS A 227 2.75 45.74 3.76
C LYS A 227 2.85 45.55 2.25
N ARG A 228 4.03 45.75 1.65
CA ARG A 228 4.25 45.46 0.21
C ARG A 228 4.53 43.98 -0.08
N THR A 229 4.84 43.20 0.95
CA THR A 229 5.06 41.74 0.82
C THR A 229 3.74 40.98 0.90
N GLU A 230 2.71 41.50 1.58
CA GLU A 230 1.38 40.88 1.67
C GLU A 230 0.72 40.67 0.30
N GLU A 231 0.95 41.57 -0.67
CA GLU A 231 0.38 41.44 -2.03
C GLU A 231 1.16 40.45 -2.92
N HIS A 232 2.46 40.22 -2.66
CA HIS A 232 3.26 39.20 -3.37
C HIS A 232 3.15 37.80 -2.75
N ILE A 233 2.67 37.68 -1.51
CA ILE A 233 2.40 36.38 -0.88
C ILE A 233 1.09 35.77 -1.40
N LYS A 234 0.13 36.58 -1.86
CA LYS A 234 -1.11 36.08 -2.49
C LYS A 234 -0.89 35.34 -3.83
N GLY A 235 0.31 35.41 -4.40
CA GLY A 235 0.68 34.75 -5.66
C GLY A 235 1.57 33.51 -5.52
N MET A 236 1.94 33.10 -4.31
CA MET A 236 2.68 31.86 -4.11
C MET A 236 1.71 30.68 -4.16
N VAL A 237 1.51 30.13 -5.35
CA VAL A 237 1.00 28.78 -5.54
C VAL A 237 1.84 27.87 -4.65
N VAL A 238 1.26 27.40 -3.54
CA VAL A 238 1.87 26.33 -2.75
C VAL A 238 2.05 25.17 -3.71
N PRO A 239 3.28 24.65 -3.92
CA PRO A 239 3.47 23.48 -4.77
C PRO A 239 2.62 22.36 -4.20
N GLY A 240 1.57 21.97 -4.93
CA GLY A 240 0.77 20.82 -4.59
C GLY A 240 1.64 19.56 -4.67
N THR A 241 1.36 18.58 -3.83
CA THR A 241 1.93 17.24 -4.05
C THR A 241 1.45 16.70 -5.40
N LEU A 242 2.21 15.82 -6.08
CA LEU A 242 1.79 15.22 -7.36
C LEU A 242 0.33 14.72 -7.32
N PHE A 243 -0.10 14.18 -6.18
CA PHE A 243 -1.45 13.67 -5.99
C PHE A 243 -2.51 14.78 -6.05
N GLU A 244 -2.23 15.96 -5.51
CA GLU A 244 -3.13 17.12 -5.56
C GLU A 244 -3.28 17.65 -6.99
N GLU A 245 -2.20 17.63 -7.78
CA GLU A 245 -2.26 17.96 -9.21
C GLU A 245 -3.11 16.94 -10.00
N LEU A 246 -3.11 15.67 -9.59
CA LEU A 246 -3.99 14.62 -10.12
C LEU A 246 -5.41 14.65 -9.52
N GLY A 247 -5.74 15.66 -8.72
CA GLY A 247 -7.07 15.84 -8.13
C GLY A 247 -7.38 14.93 -6.95
N PHE A 248 -6.37 14.53 -6.17
CA PHE A 248 -6.55 13.83 -4.89
C PHE A 248 -6.26 14.76 -3.72
N ASN A 249 -6.99 14.58 -2.63
CA ASN A 249 -6.58 15.13 -1.34
C ASN A 249 -5.45 14.28 -0.77
N TYR A 250 -4.34 14.89 -0.38
CA TYR A 250 -3.21 14.17 0.18
C TYR A 250 -3.14 14.30 1.71
N ILE A 251 -2.92 13.20 2.41
CA ILE A 251 -2.72 13.18 3.86
C ILE A 251 -1.52 12.32 4.22
N GLY A 252 -0.58 12.93 4.95
CA GLY A 252 0.53 12.23 5.57
C GLY A 252 1.87 12.93 5.39
N PRO A 253 2.98 12.25 5.70
CA PRO A 253 3.02 10.84 6.12
C PRO A 253 2.47 10.57 7.53
N VAL A 254 1.85 9.41 7.71
CA VAL A 254 1.47 8.85 9.02
C VAL A 254 2.36 7.65 9.36
N ASP A 255 2.58 7.39 10.66
CA ASP A 255 3.31 6.20 11.12
C ASP A 255 2.49 4.93 10.86
N GLY A 256 2.97 4.07 9.95
CA GLY A 256 2.32 2.82 9.57
C GLY A 256 2.32 1.76 10.66
N HIS A 257 3.04 1.98 11.76
CA HIS A 257 3.11 1.09 12.92
C HIS A 257 2.42 1.66 14.18
N ASP A 258 1.71 2.80 14.05
CA ASP A 258 0.83 3.31 15.11
C ASP A 258 -0.62 2.97 14.77
N VAL A 259 -1.11 1.82 15.26
CA VAL A 259 -2.48 1.35 15.00
C VAL A 259 -3.54 2.36 15.47
N LEU A 260 -3.30 3.11 16.55
CA LEU A 260 -4.26 4.07 17.08
C LEU A 260 -4.29 5.35 16.24
N GLY A 261 -3.12 5.84 15.82
CA GLY A 261 -2.99 6.94 14.88
C GLY A 261 -3.61 6.62 13.51
N LEU A 262 -3.39 5.40 13.01
CA LEU A 262 -3.99 4.91 11.77
C LEU A 262 -5.52 4.85 11.87
N ILE A 263 -6.07 4.29 12.96
CA ILE A 263 -7.54 4.25 13.16
C ILE A 263 -8.12 5.65 13.18
N THR A 264 -7.47 6.59 13.87
CA THR A 264 -7.93 7.99 13.92
C THR A 264 -7.96 8.62 12.53
N THR A 265 -6.87 8.45 11.77
CA THR A 265 -6.76 8.95 10.40
C THR A 265 -7.82 8.34 9.48
N LEU A 266 -7.93 7.01 9.48
CA LEU A 266 -8.87 6.29 8.61
C LEU A 266 -10.33 6.59 8.95
N LYS A 267 -10.69 6.77 10.24
CA LYS A 267 -12.04 7.18 10.63
C LYS A 267 -12.38 8.56 10.11
N ASN A 268 -11.47 9.52 10.28
CA ASN A 268 -11.67 10.87 9.74
C ASN A 268 -11.92 10.80 8.22
N MET A 269 -11.16 9.95 7.49
CA MET A 269 -11.35 9.80 6.05
C MET A 269 -12.66 9.14 5.67
N ARG A 270 -13.09 8.13 6.41
CA ARG A 270 -14.37 7.46 6.20
C ARG A 270 -15.55 8.44 6.38
N ASP A 271 -15.45 9.31 7.38
CA ASP A 271 -16.51 10.20 7.81
C ASP A 271 -16.56 11.54 7.06
N LEU A 272 -15.55 11.84 6.22
CA LEU A 272 -15.61 12.97 5.28
C LEU A 272 -16.92 12.87 4.49
N LYS A 273 -17.80 13.86 4.63
CA LYS A 273 -19.08 13.93 3.90
C LYS A 273 -18.85 14.58 2.54
N ARG A 274 -19.59 14.13 1.52
CA ARG A 274 -19.79 14.92 0.30
C ARG A 274 -20.60 16.15 0.75
N PRO A 275 -20.19 17.39 0.44
CA PRO A 275 -21.07 18.53 0.68
C PRO A 275 -22.36 18.35 -0.10
N ALA A 276 -23.46 18.87 0.45
CA ALA A 276 -24.78 18.83 -0.19
C ALA A 276 -24.85 19.67 -1.48
N VAL A 277 -23.80 20.43 -1.80
CA VAL A 277 -23.71 21.29 -2.97
C VAL A 277 -22.60 20.75 -3.88
N PRO A 278 -22.79 20.68 -5.21
CA PRO A 278 -21.73 20.36 -6.16
C PRO A 278 -20.76 21.55 -6.27
N ALA A 279 -20.10 21.92 -5.18
CA ALA A 279 -18.94 22.78 -5.25
C ALA A 279 -17.78 21.92 -5.76
N HIS A 280 -17.10 22.39 -6.80
CA HIS A 280 -16.06 21.69 -7.56
C HIS A 280 -14.84 21.19 -6.74
N HIS A 281 -14.82 21.36 -5.41
CA HIS A 281 -13.65 21.25 -4.55
C HIS A 281 -13.66 20.12 -3.51
N ASP A 282 -14.78 19.49 -3.17
CA ASP A 282 -14.79 18.52 -2.07
C ASP A 282 -14.90 17.09 -2.55
N GLN A 283 -13.72 16.49 -2.76
CA GLN A 283 -13.55 15.15 -3.34
C GLN A 283 -13.18 14.15 -2.24
N LYS A 284 -13.89 13.02 -2.12
CA LYS A 284 -13.48 11.90 -1.24
C LYS A 284 -12.45 10.99 -1.90
N LYS A 285 -11.55 11.58 -2.68
CA LYS A 285 -10.36 10.91 -3.19
C LYS A 285 -9.22 11.30 -2.29
N VAL A 286 -8.78 10.37 -1.46
CA VAL A 286 -7.71 10.65 -0.52
C VAL A 286 -6.54 9.71 -0.80
N VAL A 287 -5.33 10.24 -0.84
CA VAL A 287 -4.10 9.47 -0.75
C VAL A 287 -3.57 9.58 0.67
N VAL A 288 -3.47 8.46 1.39
CA VAL A 288 -2.80 8.40 2.69
C VAL A 288 -1.46 7.69 2.55
N THR A 289 -0.36 8.38 2.88
CA THR A 289 0.96 7.73 2.92
C THR A 289 1.22 7.15 4.30
N SER A 290 1.31 5.83 4.38
CA SER A 290 1.67 5.06 5.57
C SER A 290 3.13 4.67 5.49
N ARG A 291 3.98 5.21 6.37
CA ARG A 291 5.42 4.90 6.38
C ARG A 291 5.71 3.66 7.21
N GLN A 292 6.37 2.68 6.61
CA GLN A 292 6.80 1.45 7.28
C GLN A 292 8.26 1.53 7.71
N LYS A 293 8.60 0.88 8.82
CA LYS A 293 9.99 0.69 9.24
C LYS A 293 10.65 -0.35 8.33
N LYS A 294 11.92 -0.15 7.97
CA LYS A 294 12.71 -1.14 7.22
C LYS A 294 12.89 -2.41 8.06
N ILE A 295 12.22 -3.49 7.68
CA ILE A 295 12.42 -4.83 8.24
C ILE A 295 13.49 -5.53 7.40
N GLN A 296 14.75 -5.51 7.86
CA GLN A 296 15.82 -6.27 7.21
C GLN A 296 15.60 -7.77 7.45
N SER A 297 15.28 -8.51 6.39
CA SER A 297 15.28 -9.97 6.44
C SER A 297 16.73 -10.51 6.52
N PRO A 298 17.02 -11.58 7.28
CA PRO A 298 18.35 -12.22 7.27
C PRO A 298 18.78 -12.70 5.88
N SER A 299 17.82 -13.03 5.01
CA SER A 299 18.04 -13.48 3.62
C SER A 299 18.65 -12.42 2.71
N THR A 300 18.51 -11.12 3.03
CA THR A 300 19.10 -10.03 2.22
C THR A 300 20.63 -10.02 2.26
N ARG A 301 21.25 -10.63 3.29
CA ARG A 301 22.72 -10.74 3.37
C ARG A 301 23.32 -11.69 2.32
N TYR A 302 22.52 -12.60 1.74
CA TYR A 302 22.95 -13.53 0.70
C TYR A 302 22.71 -13.04 -0.73
N GLN A 303 21.86 -12.03 -0.95
CA GLN A 303 21.62 -11.45 -2.28
C GLN A 303 22.57 -10.29 -2.60
N ASN A 304 23.10 -9.61 -1.58
CA ASN A 304 24.08 -8.53 -1.76
C ASN A 304 25.49 -9.00 -2.21
N SER A 305 25.71 -10.31 -2.35
CA SER A 305 26.96 -10.88 -2.88
C SER A 305 26.94 -11.09 -4.40
N ILE A 306 25.84 -10.80 -5.09
CA ILE A 306 25.75 -10.86 -6.56
C ILE A 306 25.62 -9.44 -7.09
N HIS A 307 26.68 -8.96 -7.75
CA HIS A 307 26.70 -7.64 -8.37
C HIS A 307 25.57 -7.56 -9.42
N PRO A 308 24.81 -6.45 -9.53
CA PRO A 308 23.66 -6.32 -10.45
C PRO A 308 23.99 -6.65 -11.92
N ALA A 309 25.26 -6.43 -12.32
CA ALA A 309 25.78 -6.77 -13.64
C ALA A 309 25.86 -8.29 -13.92
N ASP A 310 26.02 -9.11 -12.88
CA ASP A 310 26.12 -10.57 -13.01
C ASP A 310 24.74 -11.22 -13.07
N ALA A 311 23.76 -10.66 -12.36
CA ALA A 311 22.36 -11.07 -12.47
C ALA A 311 21.81 -10.79 -13.88
N CYS A 312 22.14 -9.63 -14.45
CA CYS A 312 21.73 -9.25 -15.81
C CYS A 312 22.42 -10.12 -16.88
N ARG A 313 23.70 -10.47 -16.71
CA ARG A 313 24.40 -11.41 -17.61
C ARG A 313 23.83 -12.83 -17.55
N LYS A 314 23.49 -13.33 -16.36
CA LYS A 314 22.86 -14.65 -16.20
C LYS A 314 21.45 -14.70 -16.81
N ALA A 315 20.66 -13.64 -16.65
CA ALA A 315 19.35 -13.51 -17.29
C ALA A 315 19.47 -13.45 -18.84
N ALA A 316 20.43 -12.69 -19.36
CA ALA A 316 20.70 -12.63 -20.80
C ALA A 316 21.18 -13.97 -21.38
N ALA A 317 21.99 -14.73 -20.63
CA ALA A 317 22.44 -16.06 -21.02
C ALA A 317 21.27 -17.08 -21.03
N ALA A 318 20.36 -17.00 -20.04
CA ALA A 318 19.16 -17.83 -20.00
C ALA A 318 18.20 -17.51 -21.16
N CYS A 319 17.98 -16.23 -21.48
CA CYS A 319 17.19 -15.83 -22.65
C CYS A 319 17.81 -16.31 -23.98
N ARG A 320 19.15 -16.27 -24.12
CA ARG A 320 19.84 -16.82 -25.30
C ARG A 320 19.73 -18.34 -25.41
N ALA A 321 19.69 -19.07 -24.30
CA ALA A 321 19.48 -20.52 -24.30
C ALA A 321 18.04 -20.89 -24.70
N ILE A 322 17.06 -20.08 -24.30
CA ILE A 322 15.64 -20.25 -24.67
C ILE A 322 15.41 -19.90 -26.16
N GLN A 323 16.09 -18.89 -26.69
CA GLN A 323 16.02 -18.57 -28.13
C GLN A 323 16.73 -19.61 -29.02
N LYS A 324 17.78 -20.29 -28.53
CA LYS A 324 18.43 -21.37 -29.29
C LYS A 324 17.62 -22.67 -29.33
N SER A 325 16.79 -22.93 -28.33
CA SER A 325 15.94 -24.13 -28.26
C SER A 325 14.62 -24.00 -29.03
N SER A 326 14.18 -22.79 -29.37
CA SER A 326 12.97 -22.54 -30.16
C SER A 326 13.18 -22.55 -31.69
N VAL A 327 14.44 -22.54 -32.17
CA VAL A 327 14.76 -22.57 -33.60
C VAL A 327 14.88 -23.99 -34.18
N THR A 328 14.99 -25.03 -33.34
CA THR A 328 15.11 -26.43 -33.79
C THR A 328 13.80 -27.22 -33.84
N GLY A 329 12.65 -26.58 -33.54
CA GLY A 329 11.35 -27.26 -33.37
C GLY A 329 10.29 -27.03 -34.44
N CYS A 330 10.62 -26.45 -35.61
CA CYS A 330 9.63 -26.20 -36.67
C CYS A 330 9.70 -27.30 -37.75
N ALA A 331 9.07 -28.44 -37.49
CA ALA A 331 8.86 -29.48 -38.49
C ALA A 331 7.89 -28.99 -39.58
N LYS A 332 8.30 -29.08 -40.84
CA LYS A 332 7.48 -28.76 -42.02
C LYS A 332 6.28 -29.72 -42.13
N PRO A 333 5.08 -29.27 -42.52
CA PRO A 333 4.00 -30.16 -42.93
C PRO A 333 4.23 -30.59 -44.39
N GLN A 334 4.39 -31.89 -44.65
CA GLN A 334 4.28 -32.45 -46.01
C GLN A 334 2.84 -32.94 -46.24
N ARG A 335 2.23 -32.44 -47.32
CA ARG A 335 0.93 -32.88 -47.87
C ARG A 335 1.11 -34.02 -48.87
N LYS A 336 0.01 -34.78 -49.04
CA LYS A 336 -0.39 -35.74 -50.12
C LYS A 336 0.06 -37.20 -49.89
N THR A 337 -0.75 -38.23 -50.15
CA THR A 337 -1.83 -38.40 -51.15
C THR A 337 -2.87 -39.42 -50.66
N ILE A 338 -4.13 -39.25 -51.09
CA ILE A 338 -5.18 -40.27 -51.09
C ILE A 338 -4.98 -41.13 -52.35
N SER A 339 -4.96 -42.45 -52.18
CA SER A 339 -5.30 -43.47 -53.17
C SER A 339 -5.97 -44.62 -52.43
#